data_AF-A0A967AS86-F1
#
_entry.id   AF-A0A967AS86-F1
#
_cell.length_a   1.000
_cell.length_b   1.000
_cell.length_c   1.000
_cell.angle_alpha   90.00
_cell.angle_beta   90.00
_cell.angle_gamma   90.00
#
_symmetry.space_group_name_H-M   'P 1'
#
loop_
_entity.id
_entity.type
_entity.pdbx_description
1 polymer ?
#
loop_
_entity_poly.entity_id
_entity_poly.type
_entity_poly.pdbx_seq_one_letter_code
_entity_poly.pdbx_strand_id
1 'polypeptide(L)'
;MKSLKVILASLVLLGTILSVNAQRRVVKVYPKHGTVVTTIHKPKVVIHKNARFHFANGVWYKARGRKYVVCAAPLGITVRHLPRGNKVVHINGRKLYKYKGVWYKKKGRGFVVVTA
;
A
#
# COMPACT_ATOMS: atom_id res chain seq x y z
N MET A 1 -22.86 -52.37 17.05
CA MET A 1 -23.30 -51.27 16.15
C MET A 1 -23.53 -49.92 16.83
N LYS A 2 -23.90 -49.87 18.12
CA LYS A 2 -24.20 -48.60 18.83
C LYS A 2 -22.94 -47.74 19.09
N SER A 3 -21.82 -48.36 19.47
CA SER A 3 -20.53 -47.68 19.73
C SER A 3 -19.89 -47.06 18.47
N LEU A 4 -20.05 -47.68 17.30
CA LEU A 4 -19.52 -47.15 16.03
C LEU A 4 -20.19 -45.84 15.62
N LYS A 5 -21.51 -45.71 15.87
CA LYS A 5 -22.27 -44.47 15.62
C LYS A 5 -21.83 -43.34 16.55
N VAL A 6 -21.48 -43.66 17.81
CA VAL A 6 -20.99 -42.67 18.79
C VAL A 6 -19.59 -42.16 18.41
N ILE A 7 -18.70 -43.04 17.94
CA ILE A 7 -17.35 -42.65 17.49
C ILE A 7 -17.40 -41.80 16.21
N LEU A 8 -18.31 -42.12 15.29
CA LEU A 8 -18.54 -41.28 14.10
C LEU A 8 -19.10 -39.90 14.48
N ALA A 9 -20.01 -39.84 15.46
CA ALA A 9 -20.57 -38.58 15.93
C ALA A 9 -19.52 -37.68 16.61
N SER A 10 -18.57 -38.25 17.37
CA SER A 10 -17.51 -37.47 18.02
C SER A 10 -16.43 -36.98 17.04
N LEU A 11 -16.13 -37.73 15.97
CA LEU A 11 -15.22 -37.29 14.90
C LEU A 11 -15.78 -36.11 14.08
N VAL A 12 -17.10 -36.11 13.81
CA VAL A 12 -17.78 -34.98 13.15
C VAL A 12 -17.75 -33.73 14.03
N LEU A 13 -17.90 -33.90 15.35
CA LEU A 13 -17.87 -32.78 16.31
C LEU A 13 -16.46 -32.17 16.48
N LEU A 14 -15.40 -32.97 16.36
CA LEU A 14 -14.02 -32.46 16.40
C LEU A 14 -13.64 -31.68 15.13
N GLY A 15 -14.23 -32.04 13.98
CA GLY A 15 -13.93 -31.40 12.69
C GLY A 15 -14.46 -29.98 12.53
N THR A 16 -15.46 -29.56 13.32
CA THR A 16 -16.11 -28.24 13.19
C THR A 16 -15.39 -27.11 13.92
N ILE A 17 -14.35 -27.39 14.72
CA ILE A 17 -13.61 -26.39 15.52
C ILE A 17 -12.41 -25.81 14.73
N LEU A 18 -12.32 -26.03 13.42
CA LEU A 18 -11.34 -25.35 12.57
C LEU A 18 -11.69 -23.85 12.45
N SER A 19 -11.23 -23.12 13.46
CA SER A 19 -11.20 -21.67 13.62
C SER A 19 -11.30 -20.90 12.30
N VAL A 20 -12.45 -20.26 12.08
CA VAL A 20 -12.60 -19.21 11.08
C VAL A 20 -11.78 -18.01 11.56
N ASN A 21 -10.50 -17.97 11.19
CA ASN A 21 -9.66 -16.80 11.39
C ASN A 21 -10.05 -15.74 10.34
N ALA A 22 -11.04 -14.91 10.66
CA ALA A 22 -11.39 -13.73 9.88
C ALA A 22 -10.30 -12.65 10.06
N GLN A 23 -9.12 -12.84 9.47
CA GLN A 23 -8.05 -11.86 9.56
C GLN A 23 -8.44 -10.62 8.73
N ARG A 24 -8.82 -9.52 9.40
CA ARG A 24 -9.21 -8.27 8.75
C ARG A 24 -8.00 -7.67 8.02
N ARG A 25 -7.99 -7.79 6.68
CA ARG A 25 -6.95 -7.19 5.84
C ARG A 25 -7.12 -5.66 5.80
N VAL A 26 -6.31 -4.93 6.57
CA VAL A 26 -6.24 -3.47 6.45
C VAL A 26 -5.56 -3.10 5.14
N VAL A 27 -6.36 -2.64 4.16
CA VAL A 27 -5.82 -2.14 2.89
C VAL A 27 -5.34 -0.70 3.10
N LYS A 28 -4.04 -0.46 2.91
CA LYS A 28 -3.50 0.90 2.89
C LYS A 28 -3.87 1.56 1.56
N VAL A 29 -4.85 2.45 1.57
CA VAL A 29 -5.32 3.23 0.41
C VAL A 29 -4.62 4.58 0.37
N TYR A 30 -4.51 5.18 -0.82
CA TYR A 30 -4.09 6.56 -0.95
C TYR A 30 -5.14 7.49 -0.32
N PRO A 31 -4.77 8.50 0.47
CA PRO A 31 -5.73 9.47 0.96
C PRO A 31 -6.40 10.22 -0.20
N LYS A 32 -7.61 10.72 0.00
CA LYS A 32 -8.33 11.48 -1.02
C LYS A 32 -7.50 12.69 -1.47
N HIS A 33 -7.44 12.92 -2.78
CA HIS A 33 -6.77 14.10 -3.30
C HIS A 33 -7.46 15.38 -2.79
N GLY A 34 -6.67 16.39 -2.42
CA GLY A 34 -7.18 17.61 -1.80
C GLY A 34 -7.31 17.55 -0.28
N THR A 35 -7.14 16.39 0.37
CA THR A 35 -7.12 16.31 1.83
C THR A 35 -6.02 17.21 2.39
N VAL A 36 -6.41 18.10 3.31
CA VAL A 36 -5.50 19.05 3.95
C VAL A 36 -4.99 18.45 5.27
N VAL A 37 -3.68 18.50 5.49
CA VAL A 37 -3.00 17.99 6.67
C VAL A 37 -2.11 19.10 7.23
N THR A 38 -2.08 19.26 8.55
CA THR A 38 -1.24 20.25 9.24
C THR A 38 0.20 19.76 9.40
N THR A 39 0.36 18.49 9.78
CA THR A 39 1.68 17.92 10.12
C THR A 39 1.96 16.65 9.31
N ILE A 40 3.14 16.59 8.71
CA ILE A 40 3.67 15.40 8.04
C ILE A 40 4.99 14.98 8.70
N HIS A 41 5.14 13.69 8.99
CA HIS A 41 6.33 13.19 9.68
C HIS A 41 7.47 12.89 8.69
N LYS A 42 8.66 13.45 8.93
CA LYS A 42 9.89 13.23 8.14
C LYS A 42 9.67 13.35 6.62
N PRO A 43 9.11 14.47 6.11
CA PRO A 43 8.87 14.61 4.69
C PRO A 43 10.17 14.74 3.92
N LYS A 44 10.26 14.04 2.80
CA LYS A 44 11.32 14.28 1.81
C LYS A 44 10.83 15.32 0.80
N VAL A 45 11.57 16.41 0.66
CA VAL A 45 11.30 17.42 -0.37
C VAL A 45 11.85 16.94 -1.70
N VAL A 46 11.04 17.02 -2.75
CA VAL A 46 11.43 16.68 -4.12
C VAL A 46 10.98 17.79 -5.06
N ILE A 47 11.90 18.32 -5.85
CA ILE A 47 11.62 19.34 -6.85
C ILE A 47 11.51 18.66 -8.21
N HIS A 48 10.42 18.91 -8.93
CA HIS A 48 10.19 18.35 -10.26
C HIS A 48 9.40 19.34 -11.11
N LYS A 49 9.88 19.63 -12.33
CA LYS A 49 9.25 20.59 -13.26
C LYS A 49 8.92 21.93 -12.60
N ASN A 50 9.89 22.50 -11.88
CA ASN A 50 9.75 23.74 -11.11
C ASN A 50 8.67 23.74 -10.01
N ALA A 51 8.14 22.57 -9.65
CA ALA A 51 7.20 22.41 -8.54
C ALA A 51 7.84 21.66 -7.37
N ARG A 52 7.59 22.15 -6.15
CA ARG A 52 8.05 21.54 -4.91
C ARG A 52 6.99 20.58 -4.37
N PHE A 53 7.38 19.33 -4.16
CA PHE A 53 6.55 18.29 -3.58
C PHE A 53 7.16 17.79 -2.27
N HIS A 54 6.29 17.33 -1.37
CA HIS A 54 6.69 16.67 -0.14
C HIS A 54 6.21 15.23 -0.20
N PHE A 55 7.10 14.28 0.06
CA PHE A 55 6.81 12.85 0.09
C PHE A 55 6.96 12.32 1.51
N ALA A 56 5.88 11.75 2.05
CA ALA A 56 5.87 11.17 3.39
C ALA A 56 4.98 9.91 3.43
N ASN A 57 5.46 8.81 4.02
CA ASN A 57 4.71 7.56 4.18
C ASN A 57 4.02 7.04 2.90
N GLY A 58 4.67 7.23 1.75
CA GLY A 58 4.15 6.83 0.44
C GLY A 58 3.02 7.69 -0.12
N VAL A 59 2.86 8.91 0.38
CA VAL A 59 1.88 9.89 -0.06
C VAL A 59 2.61 11.16 -0.48
N TRP A 60 2.12 11.78 -1.55
CA TRP A 60 2.61 13.04 -2.10
C TRP A 60 1.75 14.21 -1.65
N TYR A 61 2.42 15.32 -1.36
CA TYR A 61 1.81 16.54 -0.87
C TYR A 61 2.38 17.76 -1.57
N LYS A 62 1.56 18.81 -1.68
CA LYS A 62 1.98 20.18 -1.99
C LYS A 62 1.84 21.05 -0.75
N ALA A 63 2.77 21.97 -0.53
CA ALA A 63 2.64 22.98 0.51
C ALA A 63 1.56 24.01 0.11
N ARG A 64 0.73 24.42 1.08
CA ARG A 64 -0.27 25.49 0.93
C ARG A 64 -0.26 26.33 2.21
N GLY A 65 0.48 27.43 2.19
CA GLY A 65 0.74 28.24 3.39
C GLY A 65 1.44 27.41 4.47
N ARG A 66 0.85 27.34 5.66
CA ARG A 66 1.34 26.53 6.80
C ARG A 66 0.83 25.08 6.82
N LYS A 67 0.13 24.64 5.77
CA LYS A 67 -0.50 23.29 5.68
C LYS A 67 0.01 22.54 4.46
N TYR A 68 -0.33 21.25 4.37
CA TYR A 68 -0.02 20.35 3.26
C TYR A 68 -1.30 19.82 2.63
N VAL A 69 -1.31 19.66 1.31
CA VAL A 69 -2.47 19.14 0.57
C VAL A 69 -2.05 17.88 -0.16
N VAL A 70 -2.77 16.78 0.06
CA VAL A 70 -2.56 15.51 -0.64
C VAL A 70 -2.77 15.71 -2.14
N CYS A 71 -1.79 15.31 -2.94
CA CYS A 71 -1.84 15.40 -4.39
C CYS A 71 -1.55 14.04 -5.04
N ALA A 72 -1.80 13.95 -6.34
CA ALA A 72 -1.41 12.78 -7.13
C ALA A 72 0.12 12.62 -7.14
N ALA A 73 0.58 11.37 -7.23
CA ALA A 73 1.99 11.07 -7.40
C ALA A 73 2.49 11.63 -8.73
N PRO A 74 3.48 12.54 -8.76
CA PRO A 74 3.91 13.14 -10.01
C PRO A 74 4.69 12.11 -10.84
N LEU A 75 4.29 11.98 -12.10
CA LEU A 75 4.89 11.02 -13.03
C LEU A 75 6.37 11.33 -13.26
N GLY A 76 7.20 10.29 -13.28
CA GLY A 76 8.64 10.41 -13.55
C GLY A 76 9.50 10.79 -12.34
N ILE A 77 8.92 11.08 -11.17
CA ILE A 77 9.71 11.34 -9.97
C ILE A 77 10.34 10.04 -9.44
N THR A 78 11.61 10.12 -9.04
CA THR A 78 12.35 9.02 -8.42
C THR A 78 12.34 9.11 -6.89
N VAL A 79 11.97 8.02 -6.22
CA VAL A 79 12.10 7.83 -4.77
C VAL A 79 13.13 6.74 -4.46
N ARG A 80 13.88 6.89 -3.37
CA ARG A 80 14.97 5.95 -3.04
C ARG A 80 14.44 4.62 -2.48
N HIS A 81 13.42 4.69 -1.64
CA HIS A 81 12.82 3.53 -1.00
C HIS A 81 11.30 3.65 -1.05
N LEU A 82 10.63 2.52 -1.31
CA LEU A 82 9.20 2.39 -1.16
C LEU A 82 8.87 1.98 0.28
N PRO A 83 7.73 2.45 0.84
CA PRO A 83 7.32 2.01 2.17
C PRO A 83 7.07 0.49 2.23
N ARG A 84 7.14 -0.06 3.46
CA ARG A 84 6.78 -1.46 3.74
C ARG A 84 5.33 -1.73 3.35
N GLY A 85 5.08 -2.90 2.78
CA GLY A 85 3.76 -3.32 2.29
C GLY A 85 3.45 -2.90 0.86
N ASN A 86 4.46 -2.56 0.06
CA ASN A 86 4.31 -2.51 -1.39
C ASN A 86 4.08 -3.92 -1.95
N LYS A 87 3.36 -4.00 -3.06
CA LYS A 87 3.09 -5.23 -3.79
C LYS A 87 3.93 -5.24 -5.05
N VAL A 88 4.62 -6.34 -5.31
CA VAL A 88 5.28 -6.58 -6.60
C VAL A 88 4.23 -7.17 -7.54
N VAL A 89 4.14 -6.63 -8.74
CA VAL A 89 3.18 -7.08 -9.78
C VAL A 89 3.95 -7.26 -11.08
N HIS A 90 3.73 -8.39 -11.75
CA HIS A 90 4.31 -8.65 -13.07
C HIS A 90 3.23 -8.41 -14.13
N ILE A 91 3.49 -7.49 -15.06
CA ILE A 91 2.59 -7.18 -16.17
C ILE A 91 3.40 -7.26 -17.45
N ASN A 92 3.00 -8.12 -18.40
CA ASN A 92 3.68 -8.31 -19.70
C ASN A 92 5.20 -8.55 -19.54
N GLY A 93 5.59 -9.42 -18.61
CA GLY A 93 7.00 -9.72 -18.31
C GLY A 93 7.75 -8.62 -17.55
N ARG A 94 7.12 -7.47 -17.24
CA ARG A 94 7.74 -6.35 -16.54
C ARG A 94 7.41 -6.37 -15.05
N LYS A 95 8.44 -6.26 -14.21
CA LYS A 95 8.30 -6.13 -12.76
C LYS A 95 7.96 -4.70 -12.35
N LEU A 96 6.76 -4.50 -11.83
CA LEU A 96 6.27 -3.24 -11.27
C LEU A 96 6.02 -3.36 -9.77
N TYR A 97 5.96 -2.22 -9.11
CA TYR A 97 5.74 -2.11 -7.67
C TYR A 97 4.52 -1.20 -7.44
N LYS A 98 3.53 -1.69 -6.70
CA LYS A 98 2.30 -0.96 -6.39
C LYS A 98 2.24 -0.64 -4.90
N TYR A 99 2.02 0.63 -4.56
CA TYR A 99 1.82 1.06 -3.18
C TYR A 99 0.73 2.11 -3.09
N LYS A 100 -0.29 1.90 -2.24
CA LYS A 100 -1.46 2.78 -2.10
C LYS A 100 -2.05 3.19 -3.47
N GLY A 101 -2.16 2.25 -4.41
CA GLY A 101 -2.70 2.54 -5.76
C GLY A 101 -1.74 3.24 -6.73
N VAL A 102 -0.57 3.72 -6.29
CA VAL A 102 0.46 4.32 -7.15
C VAL A 102 1.40 3.24 -7.68
N TRP A 103 1.75 3.34 -8.96
CA TRP A 103 2.67 2.42 -9.63
C TRP A 103 4.08 2.97 -9.70
N TYR A 104 5.05 2.07 -9.52
CA TYR A 104 6.46 2.38 -9.52
C TYR A 104 7.24 1.35 -10.34
N LYS A 105 8.28 1.81 -11.03
CA LYS A 105 9.25 0.98 -11.74
C LYS A 105 10.63 1.16 -11.12
N LYS A 106 11.36 0.06 -10.88
CA LYS A 106 12.75 0.15 -10.40
C LYS A 106 13.64 0.77 -11.49
N LYS A 107 14.44 1.77 -11.14
CA LYS A 107 15.44 2.41 -12.01
C LYS A 107 16.70 2.68 -11.20
N GLY A 108 17.79 1.99 -11.53
CA GLY A 108 19.05 2.05 -10.78
C GLY A 108 18.84 1.72 -9.30
N ARG A 109 19.24 2.65 -8.41
CA ARG A 109 19.11 2.53 -6.94
C ARG A 109 17.76 3.00 -6.38
N GLY A 110 16.81 3.39 -7.24
CA GLY A 110 15.52 3.94 -6.80
C GLY A 110 14.32 3.40 -7.59
N PHE A 111 13.18 4.07 -7.40
CA PHE A 111 11.88 3.72 -7.97
C PHE A 111 11.26 4.96 -8.58
N VAL A 112 10.84 4.86 -9.84
CA VAL A 112 10.23 5.96 -10.59
C VAL A 112 8.73 5.78 -10.56
N VAL A 113 7.98 6.84 -10.25
CA VAL A 113 6.53 6.87 -10.39
C VAL A 113 6.16 6.73 -11.86
N VAL A 114 5.35 5.72 -12.17
CA VAL A 114 4.83 5.46 -13.52
C VAL A 114 3.30 5.55 -13.51
N THR A 115 2.72 5.75 -14.70
CA THR A 115 1.27 5.59 -14.84
C THR A 115 0.88 4.12 -14.62
N ALA A 116 -0.35 3.93 -14.12
CA ALA A 116 -1.03 2.65 -14.24
C ALA A 116 -1.19 2.27 -15.71
#